data_AF-A0A1X0IL06-F1
#
_entry.id   AF-A0A1X0IL06-F1
#
_cell.length_a   1.000
_cell.length_b   1.000
_cell.length_c   1.000
_cell.angle_alpha   90.00
_cell.angle_beta   90.00
_cell.angle_gamma   90.00
#
_symmetry.space_group_name_H-M   'P 1'
#
loop_
_entity.id
_entity.type
_entity.pdbx_description
1 polymer ?
#
loop_
_entity_poly.entity_id
_entity_poly.type
_entity_poly.pdbx_seq_one_letter_code
_entity_poly.pdbx_strand_id
1 'polypeptide(L)' 'MTELDPAAVWRALPKTLQAELRSDPKRPLNDDLLRKCGQIIDDRDLPVFWRPDPDSAYAQHCLHPALAAYISTH' A
#
# COMPACT_ATOMS: atom_id res chain seq x y z
N MET A 1 -5.12 -14.84 -11.07
CA MET A 1 -4.87 -13.50 -10.51
C MET A 1 -4.50 -13.72 -9.06
N THR A 2 -3.25 -13.50 -8.70
CA THR A 2 -2.74 -13.80 -7.35
C THR A 2 -3.49 -12.91 -6.36
N GLU A 3 -4.32 -13.52 -5.52
CA GLU A 3 -5.01 -12.80 -4.44
C GLU A 3 -3.96 -12.22 -3.51
N LEU A 4 -3.90 -10.90 -3.43
CA LEU A 4 -3.04 -10.19 -2.50
C LEU A 4 -3.45 -10.56 -1.07
N ASP A 5 -2.57 -11.18 -0.28
CA ASP A 5 -2.82 -11.42 1.14
C ASP A 5 -2.49 -10.13 1.94
N PRO A 6 -3.51 -9.36 2.39
CA PRO A 6 -3.27 -8.06 3.01
C PRO A 6 -2.62 -8.19 4.39
N ALA A 7 -2.85 -9.31 5.10
CA ALA A 7 -2.29 -9.53 6.43
C ALA A 7 -0.79 -9.83 6.35
N ALA A 8 -0.38 -10.67 5.39
CA ALA A 8 1.02 -10.99 5.12
C ALA A 8 1.79 -9.75 4.67
N VAL A 9 1.24 -8.99 3.71
CA VAL A 9 1.83 -7.73 3.26
C VAL A 9 1.96 -6.76 4.43
N TRP A 10 0.88 -6.52 5.19
CA TRP A 10 0.91 -5.59 6.32
C TRP A 10 1.96 -5.95 7.36
N ARG A 11 2.04 -7.22 7.76
CA ARG A 11 3.06 -7.71 8.71
C ARG A 11 4.48 -7.58 8.16
N ALA A 12 4.63 -7.72 6.85
CA ALA A 12 5.89 -7.55 6.16
C ALA A 12 6.24 -6.09 5.87
N LEU A 13 5.40 -5.10 6.19
CA LEU A 13 5.82 -3.69 6.11
C LEU A 13 6.61 -3.29 7.36
N PRO A 14 7.60 -2.40 7.25
CA PRO A 14 8.25 -1.81 8.41
C PRO A 14 7.26 -0.97 9.21
N LYS A 15 7.41 -0.95 10.55
CA LYS A 15 6.49 -0.27 11.47
C LYS A 15 6.32 1.23 11.17
N THR A 16 7.37 1.87 10.69
CA THR A 16 7.33 3.27 10.24
C THR A 16 6.37 3.47 9.08
N LEU A 17 6.44 2.62 8.05
CA LEU A 17 5.52 2.68 6.91
C LEU A 17 4.10 2.29 7.32
N GLN A 18 3.94 1.28 8.19
CA GLN A 18 2.63 0.94 8.74
C GLN A 18 1.98 2.15 9.44
N ALA A 19 2.73 2.90 10.25
CA ALA A 19 2.21 4.09 10.91
C ALA A 19 1.75 5.17 9.90
N GLU A 20 2.55 5.44 8.86
CA GLU A 20 2.19 6.42 7.82
C GLU A 20 0.95 5.98 7.03
N LEU A 21 0.87 4.70 6.62
CA LEU A 21 -0.28 4.17 5.87
C LEU A 21 -1.54 4.07 6.73
N ARG A 22 -1.40 3.77 8.03
CA ARG A 22 -2.53 3.73 8.98
C ARG A 22 -3.09 5.11 9.28
N SER A 23 -2.25 6.14 9.22
CA SER A 23 -2.69 7.51 9.45
C SER A 23 -3.75 7.95 8.43
N ASP A 24 -3.67 7.49 7.18
CA ASP A 24 -4.61 7.87 6.13
C ASP A 24 -4.74 6.80 5.02
N PRO A 25 -5.41 5.66 5.28
CA PRO A 25 -5.42 4.50 4.38
C PRO A 25 -6.23 4.71 3.09
N LYS A 26 -7.04 5.77 3.03
CA LYS A 26 -7.85 6.14 1.85
C LYS A 26 -7.19 7.24 1.02
N ARG A 27 -6.08 7.81 1.48
CA ARG A 27 -5.40 8.88 0.78
C ARG A 27 -4.51 8.30 -0.33
N PRO A 28 -4.42 8.96 -1.49
CA PRO A 28 -3.43 8.59 -2.49
C PRO A 28 -2.01 8.63 -1.90
N LEU A 29 -1.23 7.63 -2.26
CA LEU A 29 0.19 7.55 -1.97
C LEU A 29 0.90 8.66 -2.74
N ASN A 30 1.64 9.49 -2.01
CA ASN A 30 2.54 10.46 -2.64
C ASN A 30 3.77 9.75 -3.24
N ASP A 31 4.54 10.45 -4.07
CA ASP A 31 5.75 9.89 -4.69
C ASP A 31 6.78 9.33 -3.69
N ASP A 32 6.89 9.93 -2.50
CA ASP A 32 7.81 9.47 -1.46
C ASP A 32 7.39 8.12 -0.87
N LEU A 33 6.09 7.97 -0.54
CA LEU A 33 5.49 6.71 -0.11
C LEU A 33 5.57 5.68 -1.23
N LEU A 34 5.28 6.05 -2.48
CA LEU A 34 5.41 5.13 -3.62
C LEU A 34 6.84 4.61 -3.76
N ARG A 35 7.84 5.49 -3.63
CA ARG A 35 9.25 5.08 -3.65
C ARG A 35 9.59 4.14 -2.51
N LYS A 36 9.19 4.47 -1.28
CA LYS A 36 9.42 3.62 -0.09
C LYS A 36 8.76 2.25 -0.24
N CYS A 37 7.50 2.24 -0.67
CA CYS A 37 6.77 1.02 -0.86
C CYS A 37 7.41 0.20 -2.01
N GLY A 38 7.89 0.85 -3.08
CA GLY A 38 8.63 0.26 -4.20
C GLY A 38 9.90 -0.47 -3.74
N GLN A 39 10.66 0.21 -2.89
CA GLN A 39 11.86 -0.37 -2.30
C GLN A 39 11.55 -1.57 -1.40
N ILE A 40 10.47 -1.54 -0.63
CA ILE A 40 10.07 -2.64 0.26
C ILE A 40 9.57 -3.85 -0.53
N ILE A 41 8.87 -3.62 -1.65
CA ILE A 41 8.50 -4.68 -2.58
C ILE A 41 9.74 -5.43 -3.06
N ASP A 42 10.76 -4.70 -3.48
CA ASP A 42 12.01 -5.28 -3.98
C ASP A 42 12.81 -5.96 -2.85
N ASP A 43 12.96 -5.29 -1.69
CA ASP A 43 13.72 -5.78 -0.53
C ASP A 43 13.10 -7.03 0.11
N ARG A 44 11.78 -7.14 0.13
CA ARG A 44 11.04 -8.20 0.83
C ARG A 44 10.32 -9.17 -0.10
N ASP A 45 10.54 -9.06 -1.40
CA ASP A 45 9.88 -9.85 -2.46
C ASP A 45 8.34 -9.85 -2.29
N LEU A 46 7.77 -8.67 -1.99
CA LEU A 46 6.33 -8.55 -1.74
C LEU A 46 5.55 -8.31 -3.02
N PRO A 47 4.30 -8.77 -3.11
CA PRO A 47 3.45 -8.44 -4.24
C PRO A 47 3.12 -6.95 -4.26
N VAL A 48 2.90 -6.40 -5.46
CA VAL A 48 2.45 -5.01 -5.62
C VAL A 48 1.10 -4.79 -4.94
N PHE A 49 1.11 -3.98 -3.88
CA PHE A 49 -0.03 -3.70 -3.01
C PHE A 49 -0.61 -2.29 -3.19
N TRP A 50 -0.24 -1.60 -4.26
CA TRP A 50 -0.88 -0.36 -4.71
C TRP A 50 -1.31 -0.47 -6.18
N ARG A 51 -2.25 0.37 -6.57
CA ARG A 51 -2.75 0.46 -7.93
C ARG A 51 -2.99 1.92 -8.32
N PRO A 52 -2.91 2.28 -9.60
CA PRO A 52 -3.37 3.58 -10.05
C PRO A 52 -4.84 3.78 -9.65
N ASP A 53 -5.13 4.98 -9.16
CA ASP A 53 -6.47 5.38 -8.80
C ASP A 53 -7.31 5.56 -10.08
N PRO A 54 -8.45 4.86 -10.20
CA PRO A 54 -9.26 4.92 -11.41
C PRO A 54 -10.06 6.22 -11.55
N ASP A 55 -10.21 6.99 -10.46
CA ASP A 55 -11.02 8.22 -10.42
C ASP A 55 -10.13 9.47 -10.59
N SER A 56 -8.84 9.35 -10.29
CA SER A 56 -7.89 10.45 -10.41
C SER A 56 -7.36 10.61 -11.85
N ALA A 57 -7.67 11.75 -12.47
CA ALA A 57 -7.17 12.14 -13.78
C ALA A 57 -5.64 12.41 -13.79
N TYR A 58 -5.07 12.65 -12.61
CA TYR A 58 -3.63 12.64 -12.38
C TYR A 58 -3.24 11.24 -11.91
N ALA A 59 -2.10 10.71 -12.38
CA ALA A 59 -1.59 9.36 -12.11
C ALA A 59 -1.27 9.06 -10.62
N GLN A 60 -2.25 9.27 -9.75
CA GLN A 60 -2.18 8.99 -8.33
C GLN A 60 -2.32 7.49 -8.13
N HIS A 61 -1.62 6.98 -7.13
CA HIS A 61 -1.67 5.58 -6.78
C HIS A 61 -2.32 5.47 -5.41
N CYS A 62 -3.24 4.54 -5.26
CA CYS A 62 -3.91 4.23 -4.01
C CYS A 62 -3.50 2.83 -3.55
N LEU A 63 -3.57 2.59 -2.24
CA LEU A 63 -3.42 1.25 -1.70
C LEU A 63 -4.45 0.31 -2.33
N HIS A 64 -4.08 -0.96 -2.47
CA HIS A 64 -5.00 -1.98 -2.89
C HIS A 64 -6.20 -2.02 -1.92
N PRO A 65 -7.46 -2.04 -2.41
CA PRO A 65 -8.64 -1.90 -1.55
C PRO A 65 -8.70 -2.98 -0.45
N ALA A 66 -8.23 -4.19 -0.74
CA ALA A 66 -8.11 -5.26 0.26
C ALA A 66 -7.15 -4.89 1.42
N LEU A 67 -6.01 -4.27 1.10
CA LEU A 67 -5.06 -3.80 2.11
C LEU A 67 -5.60 -2.59 2.86
N ALA A 68 -6.19 -1.61 2.16
CA ALA A 68 -6.80 -0.45 2.79
C ALA A 68 -7.94 -0.84 3.76
N ALA A 69 -8.78 -1.81 3.37
CA ALA A 69 -9.83 -2.36 4.22
C ALA A 69 -9.27 -3.09 5.45
N TYR A 70 -8.20 -3.86 5.27
CA TYR A 70 -7.50 -4.54 6.36
C TYR A 70 -6.89 -3.56 7.37
N ILE A 71 -6.20 -2.51 6.89
CA ILE A 71 -5.61 -1.45 7.75
C ILE A 71 -6.71 -0.67 8.48
N SER A 72 -7.84 -0.42 7.83
CA SER A 72 -8.96 0.29 8.47
C SER A 72 -9.63 -0.52 9.58
N THR A 73 -9.42 -1.85 9.62
CA THR A 73 -10.02 -2.76 10.60
C THR A 73 -9.05 -3.23 11.69
N HIS A 74 -7.74 -2.99 11.55
CA HIS A 74 -6.68 -3.47 12.47
C HIS A 74 -5.77 -2.33 12.92
#